data_AF-A0A955WXY4-F1
#
_entry.id   AF-A0A955WXY4-F1
#
_cell.length_a   1.000
_cell.length_b   1.000
_cell.length_c   1.000
_cell.angle_alpha   90.00
_cell.angle_beta   90.00
_cell.angle_gamma   90.00
#
_symmetry.space_group_name_H-M   'P 1'
#
loop_
_entity.id
_entity.type
_entity.pdbx_description
1 polymer ?
#
loop_
_entity_poly.entity_id
_entity_poly.type
_entity_poly.pdbx_seq_one_letter_code
_entity_poly.pdbx_strand_id
1 'polypeptide(L)'
;EPEPQPEPEPGNLAPRIDDVRITPADFANGCITQMQAMVSDPDGDDLTVRWRVDGQAPAEAPGLGVVNTARRGMARVQVEVIDAEGARAERDFDLPMAPCALPPGAVAHPDGQSAYLDVEALAPYELHRINAVMHGGRLLEIDDEGEQIVVDALIGGRGQRYMGLRRTGDGPEDFARLSGGSLNYRGWCPGEPNSAQEPFGVFGWGPGGCWNDTSDGQDLPAIYEFHLPEGAHGLAANASTVVPELAEVQTAAHTLTVDQRAEVTVRITDLDGACQAAGDPLLSLGQGGETLRVVDDADGTLCPRLTLRLEPGAYDVRVSGYGGGALPEHIVAVDLVPVEGFVEGPTHALTTVWTGEGRCLGVDGTTPQFMDCGQARAAWQVRRDGEFYRLSTAEGGEGRCLDVINDGRNDRLHLVDCGPYTGQFFRLTPTGNGFFRLTTDWQGPDRCLDTNGDTVHLADCGGYVGQFWRISER
;
A
#
# COMPACT_ATOMS: atom_id res chain seq x y z
N GLU A 1 0.99 -21.36 42.53
CA GLU A 1 2.46 -21.20 42.56
C GLU A 1 2.97 -21.88 41.30
N PRO A 2 3.62 -21.18 40.35
CA PRO A 2 4.20 -21.87 39.21
C PRO A 2 5.37 -22.72 39.72
N GLU A 3 5.44 -23.97 39.26
CA GLU A 3 6.54 -24.88 39.62
C GLU A 3 7.89 -24.24 39.25
N PRO A 4 8.92 -24.34 40.13
CA PRO A 4 10.26 -23.87 39.79
C PRO A 4 10.80 -24.72 38.62
N GLN A 5 11.15 -24.06 37.52
CA GLN A 5 11.75 -24.72 36.36
C GLN A 5 13.14 -25.26 36.70
N PRO A 6 13.54 -26.42 36.12
CA PRO A 6 14.81 -27.07 36.43
C PRO A 6 16.00 -26.15 36.09
N GLU A 7 16.99 -26.11 36.98
CA GLU A 7 18.26 -25.41 36.71
C GLU A 7 19.00 -26.10 35.55
N PRO A 8 19.63 -25.35 34.63
CA PRO A 8 20.33 -25.93 33.48
C PRO A 8 21.49 -26.83 33.93
N GLU A 9 21.67 -27.95 33.24
CA GLU A 9 22.74 -28.93 33.49
C GLU A 9 24.13 -28.26 33.47
N PRO A 10 25.03 -28.54 34.43
CA PRO A 10 26.35 -27.93 34.49
C PRO A 10 27.21 -28.38 33.30
N GLY A 11 27.29 -27.54 32.27
CA GLY A 11 28.03 -27.80 31.04
C GLY A 11 27.31 -27.34 29.77
N ASN A 12 26.00 -27.10 29.82
CA ASN A 12 25.22 -26.57 28.69
C ASN A 12 25.50 -25.06 28.48
N LEU A 13 25.93 -24.70 27.28
CA LEU A 13 26.19 -23.34 26.83
C LEU A 13 24.94 -22.79 26.14
N ALA A 14 24.42 -21.68 26.67
CA ALA A 14 23.20 -21.07 26.13
C ALA A 14 23.28 -20.77 24.61
N PRO A 15 22.14 -20.91 23.90
CA PRO A 15 22.05 -20.62 22.47
C PRO A 15 22.27 -19.13 22.19
N ARG A 16 22.39 -18.78 20.91
CA ARG A 16 22.61 -17.41 20.43
C ARG A 16 21.59 -17.02 19.38
N ILE A 17 21.22 -15.75 19.40
CA ILE A 17 20.45 -15.08 18.34
C ILE A 17 21.46 -14.26 17.53
N ASP A 18 21.89 -14.80 16.38
CA ASP A 18 22.93 -14.19 15.54
C ASP A 18 22.38 -13.00 14.75
N ASP A 19 21.15 -13.12 14.25
CA ASP A 19 20.47 -12.07 13.49
C ASP A 19 18.95 -12.20 13.60
N VAL A 20 18.25 -11.10 13.33
CA VAL A 20 16.79 -11.08 13.17
C VAL A 20 16.47 -10.43 11.84
N ARG A 21 15.92 -11.21 10.92
CA ARG A 21 15.47 -10.73 9.62
C ARG A 21 14.00 -10.40 9.66
N ILE A 22 13.70 -9.23 9.15
CA ILE A 22 12.36 -8.69 9.03
C ILE A 22 12.09 -8.54 7.54
N THR A 23 11.03 -9.16 7.03
CA THR A 23 10.67 -9.13 5.62
C THR A 23 9.26 -8.56 5.46
N PRO A 24 9.07 -7.47 4.70
CA PRO A 24 10.11 -6.70 3.98
C PRO A 24 11.03 -5.87 4.91
N ALA A 25 12.24 -5.56 4.43
CA ALA A 25 13.31 -4.89 5.19
C ALA A 25 13.15 -3.35 5.32
N ASP A 26 12.38 -2.75 4.42
CA ASP A 26 12.08 -1.32 4.42
C ASP A 26 10.63 -1.08 4.88
N PHE A 27 10.47 -0.24 5.90
CA PHE A 27 9.17 0.19 6.41
C PHE A 27 8.53 1.21 5.45
N ALA A 28 7.99 0.73 4.34
CA ALA A 28 7.07 1.48 3.49
C ALA A 28 6.02 0.53 2.87
N ASN A 29 4.81 0.58 3.45
CA ASN A 29 3.50 0.23 2.90
C ASN A 29 3.31 -1.16 2.25
N GLY A 30 2.54 -2.06 2.91
CA GLY A 30 1.92 -3.19 2.19
C GLY A 30 1.52 -4.46 2.94
N CYS A 31 1.89 -4.65 4.21
CA CYS A 31 1.41 -5.68 5.16
C CYS A 31 1.92 -7.16 5.04
N ILE A 32 1.81 -7.87 6.19
CA ILE A 32 2.63 -8.97 6.75
C ILE A 32 4.13 -8.69 6.80
N THR A 33 4.58 -8.36 8.00
CA THR A 33 5.99 -8.39 8.37
C THR A 33 6.32 -9.78 8.91
N GLN A 34 7.09 -10.56 8.15
CA GLN A 34 7.65 -11.83 8.62
C GLN A 34 8.92 -11.55 9.41
N MET A 35 9.02 -12.13 10.61
CA MET A 35 10.22 -12.06 11.43
C MET A 35 10.81 -13.47 11.57
N GLN A 36 12.08 -13.60 11.18
CA GLN A 36 12.85 -14.83 11.25
C GLN A 36 14.11 -14.59 12.10
N ALA A 37 14.34 -15.44 13.08
CA ALA A 37 15.56 -15.41 13.89
C ALA A 37 16.57 -16.39 13.29
N MET A 38 17.80 -15.92 13.08
CA MET A 38 18.95 -16.77 12.79
C MET A 38 19.58 -17.13 14.13
N VAL A 39 19.61 -18.42 14.44
CA VAL A 39 19.99 -18.92 15.76
C VAL A 39 21.07 -19.99 15.64
N SER A 40 21.95 -20.06 16.64
CA SER A 40 23.00 -21.07 16.74
C SER A 40 23.17 -21.55 18.17
N ASP A 41 23.62 -22.79 18.32
CA ASP A 41 23.93 -23.39 19.61
C ASP A 41 25.39 -23.88 19.66
N PRO A 42 26.19 -23.52 20.68
CA PRO A 42 27.57 -23.97 20.78
C PRO A 42 27.75 -25.48 20.99
N ASP A 43 26.77 -26.14 21.61
CA ASP A 43 26.79 -27.56 21.94
C ASP A 43 26.08 -28.41 20.87
N GLY A 44 25.28 -27.76 20.03
CA GLY A 44 24.62 -28.34 18.86
C GLY A 44 23.23 -28.88 19.18
N ASP A 45 22.62 -28.40 20.25
CA ASP A 45 21.32 -28.83 20.74
C ASP A 45 20.17 -28.33 19.85
N ASP A 46 19.02 -29.01 19.92
CA ASP A 46 17.82 -28.63 19.16
C ASP A 46 17.22 -27.33 19.72
N LEU A 47 16.96 -26.36 18.84
CA LEU A 47 16.51 -25.02 19.24
C LEU A 47 15.02 -24.78 18.98
N THR A 48 14.35 -24.24 19.99
CA THR A 48 12.96 -23.76 19.91
C THR A 48 12.92 -22.24 19.93
N VAL A 49 12.32 -21.62 18.91
CA VAL A 49 12.13 -20.15 18.82
C VAL A 49 10.71 -19.76 19.20
N ARG A 50 10.56 -18.75 20.06
CA ARG A 50 9.29 -18.18 20.51
C ARG A 50 9.28 -16.68 20.29
N TRP A 51 8.17 -16.16 19.78
CA TRP A 51 7.97 -14.74 19.54
C TRP A 51 6.88 -14.17 20.45
N ARG A 52 7.06 -12.93 20.91
CA ARG A 52 6.03 -12.13 21.58
C ARG A 52 6.00 -10.73 20.99
N VAL A 53 4.80 -10.19 20.85
CA VAL A 53 4.55 -8.84 20.33
C VAL A 53 3.64 -8.15 21.32
N ASP A 54 4.11 -7.05 21.93
CA ASP A 54 3.44 -6.38 23.04
C ASP A 54 3.05 -7.36 24.17
N GLY A 55 3.89 -8.36 24.40
CA GLY A 55 3.69 -9.41 25.41
C GLY A 55 2.77 -10.56 25.00
N GLN A 56 2.15 -10.52 23.82
CA GLN A 56 1.23 -11.55 23.32
C GLN A 56 1.90 -12.49 22.30
N ALA A 57 1.53 -13.78 22.30
CA ALA A 57 2.00 -14.72 21.28
C ALA A 57 1.28 -14.46 19.93
N PRO A 58 1.99 -14.39 18.79
CA PRO A 58 1.37 -14.21 17.49
C PRO A 58 0.47 -15.39 17.11
N ALA A 59 -0.58 -15.11 16.32
CA ALA A 59 -1.72 -16.02 16.13
C ALA A 59 -1.40 -17.27 15.27
N GLU A 60 -0.36 -17.26 14.44
CA GLU A 60 -0.06 -18.37 13.52
C GLU A 60 1.44 -18.62 13.34
N ALA A 61 1.81 -19.92 13.44
CA ALA A 61 3.10 -20.57 13.17
C ALA A 61 4.17 -20.62 14.29
N PRO A 62 4.60 -21.83 14.74
CA PRO A 62 5.82 -21.99 15.53
C PRO A 62 7.06 -21.67 14.68
N GLY A 63 7.93 -20.79 15.16
CA GLY A 63 9.20 -20.43 14.52
C GLY A 63 9.17 -19.26 13.51
N LEU A 64 8.00 -18.74 13.14
CA LEU A 64 7.85 -17.56 12.27
C LEU A 64 6.98 -16.50 12.98
N GLY A 65 7.52 -15.31 13.22
CA GLY A 65 6.76 -14.21 13.80
C GLY A 65 5.97 -13.49 12.72
N VAL A 66 4.64 -13.67 12.67
CA VAL A 66 3.76 -12.86 11.81
C VAL A 66 3.13 -11.75 12.66
N VAL A 67 3.36 -10.49 12.27
CA VAL A 67 2.77 -9.32 12.94
C VAL A 67 1.86 -8.58 11.98
N ASN A 68 0.62 -8.33 12.44
CA ASN A 68 -0.30 -7.46 11.75
C ASN A 68 0.04 -6.00 12.06
N THR A 69 0.62 -5.30 11.07
CA THR A 69 1.06 -3.90 11.16
C THR A 69 -0.06 -2.86 11.11
N ALA A 70 -1.33 -3.26 11.11
CA ALA A 70 -2.48 -2.35 11.04
C ALA A 70 -2.67 -1.43 12.27
N ARG A 71 -1.90 -1.62 13.35
CA ARG A 71 -1.91 -0.70 14.51
C ARG A 71 -0.94 0.46 14.27
N ARG A 72 -1.31 1.67 14.68
CA ARG A 72 -0.38 2.81 14.72
C ARG A 72 0.51 2.71 15.96
N GLY A 73 1.80 2.99 15.84
CA GLY A 73 2.70 3.17 16.98
C GLY A 73 3.96 2.32 16.91
N MET A 74 4.60 2.08 18.06
CA MET A 74 5.73 1.16 18.17
C MET A 74 5.24 -0.11 18.85
N ALA A 75 5.48 -1.27 18.24
CA ALA A 75 5.30 -2.56 18.88
C ALA A 75 6.62 -3.04 19.49
N ARG A 76 6.57 -3.56 20.72
CA ARG A 76 7.73 -4.20 21.34
C ARG A 76 7.75 -5.67 20.92
N VAL A 77 8.77 -6.07 20.17
CA VAL A 77 8.96 -7.46 19.77
C VAL A 77 10.04 -8.10 20.63
N GLN A 78 9.73 -9.27 21.17
CA GLN A 78 10.66 -10.13 21.90
C GLN A 78 10.76 -11.47 21.16
N VAL A 79 11.98 -11.92 20.95
CA VAL A 79 12.29 -13.28 20.50
C VAL A 79 13.08 -14.00 21.58
N GLU A 80 12.62 -15.19 21.93
CA GLU A 80 13.25 -16.11 22.89
C GLU A 80 13.64 -17.39 22.15
N VAL A 81 14.86 -17.86 22.40
CA VAL A 81 15.39 -19.13 21.89
C VAL A 81 15.74 -20.00 23.09
N ILE A 82 15.26 -21.23 23.10
CA ILE A 82 15.47 -22.20 24.18
C ILE A 82 16.04 -23.47 23.57
N ASP A 83 17.13 -23.99 24.14
CA ASP A 83 17.67 -25.31 23.79
C ASP A 83 16.89 -26.45 24.45
N ALA A 84 17.22 -27.70 24.15
CA ALA A 84 16.51 -28.87 24.67
C ALA A 84 16.76 -29.11 26.17
N GLU A 85 17.85 -28.56 26.70
CA GLU A 85 18.39 -28.69 28.06
C GLU A 85 17.94 -27.53 28.97
N GLY A 86 17.21 -26.56 28.42
CA GLY A 86 16.54 -25.46 29.11
C GLY A 86 17.34 -24.16 29.24
N ALA A 87 18.52 -24.02 28.64
CA ALA A 87 19.18 -22.71 28.57
C ALA A 87 18.57 -21.85 27.45
N ARG A 88 18.70 -20.52 27.61
CA ARG A 88 17.92 -19.54 26.84
C ARG A 88 18.71 -18.31 26.43
N ALA A 89 18.32 -17.75 25.29
CA ALA A 89 18.71 -16.41 24.84
C ALA A 89 17.48 -15.60 24.42
N GLU A 90 17.51 -14.30 24.71
CA GLU A 90 16.43 -13.39 24.39
C GLU A 90 16.97 -12.14 23.69
N ARG A 91 16.18 -11.59 22.76
CA ARG A 91 16.44 -10.31 22.12
C ARG A 91 15.15 -9.53 21.97
N ASP A 92 15.22 -8.25 22.31
CA ASP A 92 14.13 -7.32 22.10
C ASP A 92 14.47 -6.28 21.03
N PHE A 93 13.45 -5.78 20.34
CA PHE A 93 13.54 -4.61 19.48
C PHE A 93 12.17 -3.93 19.33
N ASP A 94 12.19 -2.66 18.91
CA ASP A 94 10.98 -1.89 18.64
C ASP A 94 10.71 -1.91 17.13
N LEU A 95 9.45 -2.20 16.77
CA LEU A 95 8.98 -2.27 15.39
C LEU A 95 8.01 -1.11 15.13
N PRO A 96 8.30 -0.20 14.19
CA PRO A 96 7.34 0.83 13.81
C PRO A 96 6.17 0.20 13.05
N MET A 97 4.96 0.46 13.55
CA MET A 97 3.71 -0.07 13.05
C MET A 97 2.94 1.09 12.40
N ALA A 98 2.80 1.04 11.08
CA ALA A 98 2.07 2.03 10.29
C ALA A 98 0.91 1.35 9.52
N PRO A 99 -0.29 1.97 9.49
CA PRO A 99 -1.41 1.43 8.75
C PRO A 99 -1.08 1.38 7.26
N CYS A 100 -1.43 0.27 6.62
CA CYS A 100 -1.17 0.06 5.20
C CYS A 100 -1.94 1.09 4.37
N ALA A 101 -1.25 1.77 3.45
CA ALA A 101 -1.92 2.46 2.36
C ALA A 101 -2.68 1.40 1.56
N LEU A 102 -3.98 1.62 1.31
CA LEU A 102 -4.78 0.69 0.53
C LEU A 102 -4.14 0.46 -0.85
N PRO A 103 -4.20 -0.77 -1.40
CA PRO A 103 -3.68 -1.02 -2.73
C PRO A 103 -4.31 -0.10 -3.79
N PRO A 104 -3.57 0.32 -4.83
CA PRO A 104 -4.14 1.12 -5.91
C PRO A 104 -5.36 0.47 -6.53
N GLY A 105 -6.44 1.24 -6.68
CA GLY A 105 -7.73 0.73 -7.16
C GLY A 105 -8.64 0.16 -6.07
N ALA A 106 -8.19 0.09 -4.82
CA ALA A 106 -9.05 -0.25 -3.70
C ALA A 106 -10.03 0.90 -3.43
N VAL A 107 -11.29 0.55 -3.24
CA VAL A 107 -12.40 1.46 -2.97
C VAL A 107 -12.79 1.32 -1.50
N ALA A 108 -12.70 2.42 -0.76
CA ALA A 108 -13.15 2.45 0.63
C ALA A 108 -14.67 2.26 0.72
N HIS A 109 -15.11 1.43 1.65
CA HIS A 109 -16.52 1.30 1.99
C HIS A 109 -17.00 2.60 2.67
N PRO A 110 -18.25 3.03 2.44
CA PRO A 110 -18.77 4.28 3.00
C PRO A 110 -18.76 4.38 4.54
N ASP A 111 -18.69 3.27 5.27
CA ASP A 111 -18.55 3.28 6.74
C ASP A 111 -17.14 3.66 7.21
N GLY A 112 -16.15 3.68 6.31
CA GLY A 112 -14.75 3.94 6.64
C GLY A 112 -14.06 2.83 7.44
N GLN A 113 -14.70 1.66 7.61
CA GLN A 113 -14.18 0.52 8.36
C GLN A 113 -13.54 -0.54 7.47
N SER A 114 -13.95 -0.60 6.19
CA SER A 114 -13.41 -1.55 5.22
C SER A 114 -13.07 -0.88 3.89
N ALA A 115 -12.29 -1.58 3.07
CA ALA A 115 -12.07 -1.25 1.67
C ALA A 115 -11.93 -2.52 0.83
N TYR A 116 -12.23 -2.41 -0.46
CA TYR A 116 -12.28 -3.55 -1.36
C TYR A 116 -11.47 -3.31 -2.62
N LEU A 117 -10.76 -4.34 -3.08
CA LEU A 117 -10.03 -4.34 -4.35
C LEU A 117 -10.55 -5.47 -5.23
N ASP A 118 -11.10 -5.12 -6.40
CA ASP A 118 -11.42 -6.10 -7.45
C ASP A 118 -10.14 -6.44 -8.21
N VAL A 119 -9.69 -7.69 -8.10
CA VAL A 119 -8.48 -8.20 -8.72
C VAL A 119 -8.88 -9.02 -9.94
N GLU A 120 -8.72 -8.43 -11.12
CA GLU A 120 -9.11 -9.06 -12.41
C GLU A 120 -8.14 -10.15 -12.88
N ALA A 121 -6.97 -10.28 -12.24
CA ALA A 121 -6.00 -11.33 -12.58
C ALA A 121 -6.56 -12.72 -12.26
N LEU A 122 -6.49 -13.63 -13.23
CA LEU A 122 -6.94 -15.01 -13.07
C LEU A 122 -5.88 -15.83 -12.33
N ALA A 123 -6.26 -16.43 -11.20
CA ALA A 123 -5.40 -17.35 -10.46
C ALA A 123 -6.21 -18.37 -9.64
N PRO A 124 -5.57 -19.46 -9.15
CA PRO A 124 -6.22 -20.39 -8.24
C PRO A 124 -6.57 -19.75 -6.90
N TYR A 125 -7.59 -20.29 -6.22
CA TYR A 125 -8.07 -19.79 -4.93
C TYR A 125 -6.97 -19.59 -3.88
N GLU A 126 -6.12 -20.60 -3.66
CA GLU A 126 -5.07 -20.53 -2.63
C GLU A 126 -4.01 -19.47 -2.98
N LEU A 127 -3.77 -19.21 -4.26
CA LEU A 127 -2.86 -18.13 -4.67
C LEU A 127 -3.48 -16.76 -4.38
N HIS A 128 -4.78 -16.58 -4.64
CA HIS A 128 -5.50 -15.38 -4.24
C HIS A 128 -5.55 -15.17 -2.72
N ARG A 129 -5.75 -16.25 -1.95
CA ARG A 129 -5.71 -16.20 -0.48
C ARG A 129 -4.35 -15.70 0.02
N ILE A 130 -3.27 -16.27 -0.52
CA ILE A 130 -1.90 -15.84 -0.18
C ILE A 130 -1.70 -14.37 -0.59
N ASN A 131 -2.08 -13.98 -1.80
CA ASN A 131 -1.90 -12.62 -2.30
C ASN A 131 -2.68 -11.58 -1.48
N ALA A 132 -3.94 -11.86 -1.13
CA ALA A 132 -4.73 -10.96 -0.30
C ALA A 132 -4.06 -10.71 1.06
N VAL A 133 -3.56 -11.78 1.67
CA VAL A 133 -2.80 -11.75 2.92
C VAL A 133 -1.48 -10.97 2.77
N MET A 134 -0.76 -11.15 1.66
CA MET A 134 0.46 -10.40 1.33
C MET A 134 0.21 -8.90 1.11
N HIS A 135 -1.03 -8.48 0.86
CA HIS A 135 -1.43 -7.08 0.77
C HIS A 135 -2.04 -6.55 2.09
N GLY A 136 -2.06 -7.35 3.15
CA GLY A 136 -2.66 -6.98 4.44
C GLY A 136 -4.17 -7.06 4.51
N GLY A 137 -4.77 -7.68 3.52
CA GLY A 137 -6.18 -7.97 3.49
C GLY A 137 -6.44 -9.46 3.65
N ARG A 138 -7.63 -9.86 3.21
CA ARG A 138 -8.05 -11.24 3.05
C ARG A 138 -8.95 -11.33 1.83
N LEU A 139 -9.31 -12.54 1.41
CA LEU A 139 -10.40 -12.68 0.45
C LEU A 139 -11.70 -12.17 1.08
N LEU A 140 -12.54 -11.55 0.26
CA LEU A 140 -13.79 -10.91 0.67
C LEU A 140 -14.68 -11.81 1.55
N GLU A 141 -15.08 -11.34 2.72
CA GLU A 141 -16.05 -12.01 3.58
C GLU A 141 -17.25 -11.09 3.80
N ILE A 142 -18.39 -11.41 3.17
CA ILE A 142 -19.58 -10.56 3.24
C ILE A 142 -20.40 -10.86 4.50
N ASP A 143 -20.64 -9.83 5.29
CA ASP A 143 -21.26 -9.92 6.61
C ASP A 143 -22.71 -9.46 6.67
N ASP A 144 -23.15 -8.66 5.69
CA ASP A 144 -24.55 -8.27 5.54
C ASP A 144 -24.95 -7.92 4.09
N GLU A 145 -26.25 -7.63 3.90
CA GLU A 145 -26.82 -7.26 2.60
C GLU A 145 -26.31 -5.91 2.07
N GLY A 146 -25.98 -4.96 2.96
CA GLY A 146 -25.47 -3.65 2.59
C GLY A 146 -24.08 -3.75 1.96
N GLU A 147 -23.21 -4.55 2.56
CA GLU A 147 -21.90 -4.88 2.02
C GLU A 147 -21.99 -5.55 0.64
N GLN A 148 -22.88 -6.54 0.48
CA GLN A 148 -23.10 -7.20 -0.81
C GLN A 148 -23.46 -6.21 -1.93
N ILE A 149 -24.32 -5.22 -1.64
CA ILE A 149 -24.71 -4.20 -2.61
C ILE A 149 -23.49 -3.36 -3.04
N VAL A 150 -22.63 -2.99 -2.10
CA VAL A 150 -21.44 -2.19 -2.40
C VAL A 150 -20.44 -3.00 -3.23
N VAL A 151 -20.21 -4.25 -2.88
CA VAL A 151 -19.32 -5.15 -3.64
C VAL A 151 -19.87 -5.41 -5.05
N ASP A 152 -21.19 -5.64 -5.20
CA ASP A 152 -21.82 -5.82 -6.52
C ASP A 152 -21.65 -4.58 -7.41
N ALA A 153 -21.80 -3.39 -6.83
CA ALA A 153 -21.57 -2.13 -7.52
C ALA A 153 -20.10 -1.93 -7.94
N LEU A 154 -19.15 -2.31 -7.09
CA LEU A 154 -17.71 -2.27 -7.38
C LEU A 154 -17.36 -3.12 -8.60
N ILE A 155 -17.88 -4.35 -8.64
CA ILE A 155 -17.60 -5.27 -9.75
C ILE A 155 -18.40 -4.97 -11.01
N GLY A 156 -19.49 -4.21 -10.91
CA GLY A 156 -20.29 -3.77 -12.07
C GLY A 156 -20.77 -4.92 -12.97
N GLY A 157 -21.08 -6.08 -12.38
CA GLY A 157 -21.57 -7.26 -13.11
C GLY A 157 -20.52 -7.96 -13.99
N ARG A 158 -19.22 -7.70 -13.80
CA ARG A 158 -18.11 -8.28 -14.59
C ARG A 158 -17.85 -9.80 -14.34
N GLY A 159 -18.84 -10.54 -13.82
CA GLY A 159 -18.77 -11.99 -13.60
C GLY A 159 -18.27 -12.43 -12.21
N GLN A 160 -17.85 -13.69 -12.11
CA GLN A 160 -17.56 -14.35 -10.84
C GLN A 160 -16.18 -14.02 -10.29
N ARG A 161 -16.10 -13.86 -8.97
CA ARG A 161 -14.84 -13.67 -8.23
C ARG A 161 -14.76 -14.60 -7.04
N TYR A 162 -13.57 -15.11 -6.76
CA TYR A 162 -13.31 -15.76 -5.48
C TYR A 162 -13.56 -14.82 -4.30
N MET A 163 -14.20 -15.40 -3.26
CA MET A 163 -14.45 -14.78 -1.97
C MET A 163 -13.91 -15.67 -0.84
N GLY A 164 -13.77 -15.14 0.37
CA GLY A 164 -13.17 -15.79 1.53
C GLY A 164 -14.03 -16.83 2.23
N LEU A 165 -14.66 -17.73 1.47
CA LEU A 165 -15.44 -18.84 2.03
C LEU A 165 -14.82 -20.17 1.70
N ARG A 166 -14.70 -21.03 2.72
CA ARG A 166 -14.20 -22.40 2.59
C ARG A 166 -15.17 -23.40 3.20
N ARG A 167 -15.36 -24.52 2.52
CA ARG A 167 -16.19 -25.63 2.99
C ARG A 167 -15.57 -26.28 4.22
N THR A 168 -16.38 -26.56 5.23
CA THR A 168 -15.98 -27.15 6.53
C THR A 168 -16.64 -28.51 6.81
N GLY A 169 -17.58 -28.95 5.97
CA GLY A 169 -18.31 -30.20 6.14
C GLY A 169 -19.01 -30.65 4.85
N ASP A 170 -19.65 -31.82 4.93
CA ASP A 170 -20.32 -32.46 3.79
C ASP A 170 -21.76 -31.96 3.58
N GLY A 171 -22.30 -31.14 4.49
CA GLY A 171 -23.58 -30.49 4.33
C GLY A 171 -23.52 -29.42 3.23
N PRO A 172 -24.62 -29.19 2.49
CA PRO A 172 -24.63 -28.24 1.37
C PRO A 172 -24.21 -26.85 1.82
N GLU A 173 -24.60 -26.44 3.04
CA GLU A 173 -24.39 -25.11 3.61
C GLU A 173 -23.21 -25.00 4.59
N ASP A 174 -22.38 -26.04 4.69
CA ASP A 174 -21.24 -26.11 5.62
C ASP A 174 -20.04 -25.32 5.08
N PHE A 175 -20.18 -23.99 5.03
CA PHE A 175 -19.09 -23.06 4.75
C PHE A 175 -18.75 -22.24 5.99
N ALA A 176 -17.48 -21.82 6.07
CA ALA A 176 -17.00 -20.89 7.06
C ALA A 176 -16.15 -19.79 6.42
N ARG A 177 -16.06 -18.67 7.15
CA ARG A 177 -15.15 -17.56 6.90
C ARG A 177 -13.71 -18.02 7.09
N LEU A 178 -12.78 -17.46 6.33
CA LEU A 178 -11.34 -17.66 6.56
C LEU A 178 -10.88 -16.98 7.85
N SER A 179 -11.50 -15.85 8.24
CA SER A 179 -11.23 -15.15 9.50
C SER A 179 -11.72 -15.90 10.75
N GLY A 180 -12.51 -16.95 10.56
CA GLY A 180 -13.17 -17.70 11.63
C GLY A 180 -14.55 -17.16 12.01
N GLY A 181 -15.31 -17.95 12.77
CA GLY A 181 -16.69 -17.63 13.15
C GLY A 181 -17.76 -18.19 12.21
N SER A 182 -19.03 -18.02 12.60
CA SER A 182 -20.18 -18.48 11.83
C SER A 182 -20.55 -17.50 10.72
N LEU A 183 -20.95 -18.04 9.56
CA LEU A 183 -21.60 -17.29 8.48
C LEU A 183 -22.98 -16.78 8.94
N ASN A 184 -23.02 -15.51 9.38
CA ASN A 184 -24.24 -14.87 9.90
C ASN A 184 -25.16 -14.34 8.78
N TYR A 185 -24.58 -14.01 7.63
CA TYR A 185 -25.27 -13.64 6.41
C TYR A 185 -24.96 -14.64 5.30
N ARG A 186 -25.92 -14.88 4.40
CA ARG A 186 -25.81 -15.86 3.32
C ARG A 186 -26.43 -15.27 2.05
N GLY A 187 -25.61 -15.09 1.02
CA GLY A 187 -26.01 -14.54 -0.27
C GLY A 187 -26.10 -15.57 -1.40
N TRP A 188 -26.24 -16.86 -1.09
CA TRP A 188 -26.27 -17.95 -2.09
C TRP A 188 -27.34 -17.73 -3.18
N CYS A 189 -26.98 -18.02 -4.42
CA CYS A 189 -27.95 -18.07 -5.51
C CYS A 189 -28.99 -19.19 -5.26
N PRO A 190 -30.19 -19.09 -5.84
CA PRO A 190 -31.19 -20.15 -5.71
C PRO A 190 -30.65 -21.51 -6.18
N GLY A 191 -30.59 -22.47 -5.25
CA GLY A 191 -30.07 -23.81 -5.51
C GLY A 191 -28.63 -24.03 -5.04
N GLU A 192 -27.93 -22.98 -4.62
CA GLU A 192 -26.56 -23.05 -4.12
C GLU A 192 -26.51 -23.03 -2.58
N PRO A 193 -25.46 -23.61 -1.96
CA PRO A 193 -24.40 -24.41 -2.59
C PRO A 193 -24.88 -25.81 -2.96
N ASN A 194 -24.41 -26.35 -4.09
CA ASN A 194 -24.94 -27.61 -4.63
C ASN A 194 -23.94 -28.78 -4.67
N SER A 195 -22.64 -28.54 -4.46
CA SER A 195 -21.61 -29.56 -4.68
C SER A 195 -20.65 -29.72 -3.48
N ALA A 196 -20.71 -30.89 -2.83
CA ALA A 196 -19.79 -31.22 -1.74
C ALA A 196 -18.30 -31.31 -2.19
N GLN A 197 -18.04 -31.40 -3.50
CA GLN A 197 -16.68 -31.44 -4.06
C GLN A 197 -16.14 -30.04 -4.43
N GLU A 198 -16.94 -28.99 -4.22
CA GLU A 198 -16.57 -27.60 -4.48
C GLU A 198 -16.26 -26.91 -3.15
N PRO A 199 -14.98 -26.75 -2.80
CA PRO A 199 -14.58 -26.32 -1.46
C PRO A 199 -14.61 -24.80 -1.27
N PHE A 200 -14.83 -24.00 -2.32
CA PHE A 200 -14.62 -22.55 -2.30
C PHE A 200 -15.88 -21.78 -2.70
N GLY A 201 -16.08 -20.61 -2.09
CA GLY A 201 -17.14 -19.69 -2.50
C GLY A 201 -16.70 -18.71 -3.58
N VAL A 202 -17.62 -18.35 -4.46
CA VAL A 202 -17.50 -17.24 -5.42
C VAL A 202 -18.69 -16.29 -5.29
N PHE A 203 -18.41 -15.01 -5.49
CA PHE A 203 -19.38 -13.92 -5.58
C PHE A 203 -19.65 -13.56 -7.04
N GLY A 204 -20.82 -13.00 -7.36
CA GLY A 204 -21.10 -12.48 -8.71
C GLY A 204 -21.52 -13.54 -9.74
N TRP A 205 -22.12 -14.65 -9.29
CA TRP A 205 -22.61 -15.72 -10.18
C TRP A 205 -23.89 -15.30 -10.94
N GLY A 206 -24.76 -14.54 -10.29
CA GLY A 206 -26.05 -14.10 -10.82
C GLY A 206 -26.41 -12.65 -10.48
N PRO A 207 -27.65 -12.22 -10.78
CA PRO A 207 -28.11 -10.86 -10.50
C PRO A 207 -27.94 -10.48 -9.03
N GLY A 208 -27.50 -9.24 -8.76
CA GLY A 208 -27.30 -8.73 -7.40
C GLY A 208 -26.18 -9.42 -6.63
N GLY A 209 -25.20 -10.00 -7.35
CA GLY A 209 -23.99 -10.53 -6.76
C GLY A 209 -24.15 -11.87 -6.03
N CYS A 210 -25.23 -12.64 -6.24
CA CYS A 210 -25.44 -13.87 -5.47
C CYS A 210 -24.29 -14.89 -5.62
N TRP A 211 -24.11 -15.72 -4.59
CA TRP A 211 -22.93 -16.57 -4.39
C TRP A 211 -23.12 -17.96 -5.00
N ASN A 212 -22.02 -18.59 -5.39
CA ASN A 212 -21.98 -19.99 -5.81
C ASN A 212 -20.76 -20.71 -5.19
N ASP A 213 -20.78 -22.03 -5.05
CA ASP A 213 -19.59 -22.83 -4.78
C ASP A 213 -18.82 -23.15 -6.07
N THR A 214 -17.51 -23.38 -5.95
CA THR A 214 -16.65 -23.79 -7.05
C THR A 214 -15.48 -24.66 -6.60
N SER A 215 -14.87 -25.35 -7.57
CA SER A 215 -13.71 -26.23 -7.44
C SER A 215 -12.37 -25.48 -7.37
N ASP A 216 -11.32 -26.17 -6.95
CA ASP A 216 -9.95 -25.64 -6.81
C ASP A 216 -9.16 -25.48 -8.12
N GLY A 217 -9.66 -26.05 -9.23
CA GLY A 217 -8.97 -26.07 -10.52
C GLY A 217 -9.28 -24.91 -11.47
N GLN A 218 -10.07 -23.91 -11.05
CA GLN A 218 -10.43 -22.77 -11.91
C GLN A 218 -9.58 -21.55 -11.58
N ASP A 219 -8.94 -20.98 -12.60
CA ASP A 219 -8.34 -19.65 -12.49
C ASP A 219 -9.46 -18.61 -12.67
N LEU A 220 -9.80 -17.92 -11.58
CA LEU A 220 -10.84 -16.88 -11.57
C LEU A 220 -10.24 -15.59 -11.00
N PRO A 221 -10.84 -14.42 -11.25
CA PRO A 221 -10.51 -13.21 -10.52
C PRO A 221 -11.00 -13.30 -9.06
N ALA A 222 -10.62 -12.34 -8.21
CA ALA A 222 -10.97 -12.34 -6.79
C ALA A 222 -11.24 -10.94 -6.25
N ILE A 223 -11.92 -10.84 -5.11
CA ILE A 223 -12.07 -9.58 -4.38
C ILE A 223 -11.31 -9.68 -3.07
N TYR A 224 -10.43 -8.70 -2.82
CA TYR A 224 -9.72 -8.58 -1.57
C TYR A 224 -10.39 -7.53 -0.69
N GLU A 225 -10.48 -7.82 0.59
CA GLU A 225 -11.01 -6.94 1.62
C GLU A 225 -9.89 -6.51 2.58
N PHE A 226 -9.90 -5.23 2.95
CA PHE A 226 -8.96 -4.62 3.89
C PHE A 226 -9.74 -3.98 5.04
N HIS A 227 -9.48 -4.40 6.28
CA HIS A 227 -10.05 -3.75 7.46
C HIS A 227 -9.22 -2.53 7.83
N LEU A 228 -9.88 -1.39 7.94
CA LEU A 228 -9.29 -0.12 8.33
C LEU A 228 -9.40 0.03 9.86
N PRO A 229 -8.35 0.49 10.57
CA PRO A 229 -8.43 0.69 12.01
C PRO A 229 -9.39 1.84 12.35
N GLU A 230 -10.19 1.68 13.42
CA GLU A 230 -11.03 2.75 13.97
C GLU A 230 -10.19 4.02 14.20
N GLY A 231 -10.62 5.14 13.61
CA GLY A 231 -9.90 6.42 13.67
C GLY A 231 -8.87 6.65 12.56
N ALA A 232 -8.83 5.83 11.51
CA ALA A 232 -8.10 6.09 10.27
C ALA A 232 -8.73 7.21 9.39
N HIS A 233 -9.16 8.30 10.02
CA HIS A 233 -9.61 9.51 9.33
C HIS A 233 -8.37 10.27 8.82
N GLY A 234 -7.76 9.77 7.75
CA GLY A 234 -6.82 10.55 6.96
C GLY A 234 -7.58 11.65 6.22
N LEU A 235 -7.15 12.90 6.37
CA LEU A 235 -7.53 13.94 5.43
C LEU A 235 -6.90 13.58 4.08
N ALA A 236 -7.68 12.99 3.19
CA ALA A 236 -7.29 12.81 1.79
C ALA A 236 -7.03 14.18 1.13
N ALA A 237 -6.33 14.22 0.01
CA ALA A 237 -6.20 15.43 -0.79
C ALA A 237 -7.59 16.03 -1.08
N ASN A 238 -7.81 17.32 -0.77
CA ASN A 238 -9.10 18.02 -0.86
C ASN A 238 -10.17 17.55 0.14
N ALA A 239 -9.76 16.99 1.29
CA ALA A 239 -10.67 16.63 2.37
C ALA A 239 -10.90 17.80 3.35
N SER A 240 -12.09 17.80 3.95
CA SER A 240 -12.48 18.69 5.05
C SER A 240 -12.91 17.83 6.23
N THR A 241 -12.39 18.12 7.42
CA THR A 241 -12.75 17.41 8.65
C THR A 241 -13.45 18.36 9.60
N VAL A 242 -14.58 17.93 10.14
CA VAL A 242 -15.25 18.60 11.24
C VAL A 242 -14.48 18.30 12.52
N VAL A 243 -14.08 19.35 13.22
CA VAL A 243 -13.43 19.30 14.52
C VAL A 243 -14.47 19.70 15.57
N PRO A 244 -14.78 18.83 16.54
CA PRO A 244 -15.71 19.17 17.61
C PRO A 244 -15.18 20.33 18.45
N GLU A 245 -16.06 20.95 19.23
CA GLU A 245 -15.69 22.03 20.16
C GLU A 245 -14.45 21.67 20.99
N LEU A 246 -13.48 22.58 21.01
CA LEU A 246 -12.25 22.46 21.78
C LEU A 246 -12.36 23.28 23.06
N ALA A 247 -12.19 22.62 24.20
CA ALA A 247 -12.11 23.29 25.49
C ALA A 247 -10.80 24.09 25.63
N GLU A 248 -10.73 24.94 26.67
CA GLU A 248 -9.50 25.70 26.96
C GLU A 248 -8.28 24.78 27.08
N VAL A 249 -7.14 25.24 26.55
CA VAL A 249 -5.85 24.52 26.53
C VAL A 249 -5.85 23.24 25.67
N GLN A 250 -6.97 22.90 25.01
CA GLN A 250 -7.04 21.76 24.12
C GLN A 250 -6.42 22.08 22.75
N THR A 251 -5.83 21.07 22.12
CA THR A 251 -5.27 21.16 20.77
C THR A 251 -5.76 19.99 19.95
N ALA A 252 -6.40 20.25 18.81
CA ALA A 252 -6.66 19.25 17.80
C ALA A 252 -5.40 19.05 16.96
N ALA A 253 -5.07 17.80 16.66
CA ALA A 253 -3.95 17.44 15.79
C ALA A 253 -4.43 16.50 14.70
N HIS A 254 -4.06 16.80 13.47
CA HIS A 254 -4.36 16.04 12.27
C HIS A 254 -3.07 15.72 11.54
N THR A 255 -2.97 14.51 10.99
CA THR A 255 -1.86 14.15 10.11
C THR A 255 -2.24 14.46 8.68
N LEU A 256 -1.42 15.26 8.01
CA LEU A 256 -1.47 15.52 6.58
C LEU A 256 -0.37 14.71 5.90
N THR A 257 -0.74 13.84 4.96
CA THR A 257 0.23 13.15 4.11
C THR A 257 0.36 13.88 2.78
N VAL A 258 1.60 14.15 2.37
CA VAL A 258 1.94 14.72 1.07
C VAL A 258 2.70 13.64 0.30
N ASP A 259 2.11 13.08 -0.74
CA ASP A 259 2.69 11.94 -1.47
C ASP A 259 3.70 12.36 -2.55
N GLN A 260 3.64 13.62 -2.96
CA GLN A 260 4.53 14.23 -3.93
C GLN A 260 4.65 15.71 -3.62
N ARG A 261 5.73 16.37 -4.09
CA ARG A 261 5.90 17.81 -3.88
C ARG A 261 4.66 18.58 -4.32
N ALA A 262 4.12 19.37 -3.42
CA ALA A 262 2.84 20.02 -3.64
C ALA A 262 2.73 21.37 -2.92
N GLU A 263 1.92 22.26 -3.48
CA GLU A 263 1.45 23.44 -2.78
C GLU A 263 0.22 23.06 -1.96
N VAL A 264 0.35 23.21 -0.65
CA VAL A 264 -0.66 22.84 0.34
C VAL A 264 -1.27 24.11 0.89
N THR A 265 -2.60 24.18 0.89
CA THR A 265 -3.37 25.16 1.64
C THR A 265 -4.12 24.47 2.76
N VAL A 266 -3.95 24.93 4.00
CA VAL A 266 -4.78 24.58 5.15
C VAL A 266 -5.62 25.78 5.55
N ARG A 267 -6.91 25.57 5.80
CA ARG A 267 -7.85 26.61 6.21
C ARG A 267 -8.69 26.11 7.37
N ILE A 268 -9.03 27.01 8.28
CA ILE A 268 -10.10 26.78 9.24
C ILE A 268 -11.32 27.58 8.77
N THR A 269 -12.51 27.00 8.90
CA THR A 269 -13.78 27.69 8.66
C THR A 269 -14.82 27.28 9.71
N ASP A 270 -15.91 28.03 9.78
CA ASP A 270 -17.15 27.53 10.38
C ASP A 270 -17.76 26.39 9.55
N LEU A 271 -18.80 25.76 10.10
CA LEU A 271 -19.48 24.60 9.52
C LEU A 271 -20.16 24.90 8.17
N ASP A 272 -20.51 26.16 7.92
CA ASP A 272 -21.12 26.65 6.67
C ASP A 272 -20.09 27.30 5.72
N GLY A 273 -18.81 27.38 6.11
CA GLY A 273 -17.72 27.92 5.29
C GLY A 273 -17.74 29.44 5.12
N ALA A 274 -18.58 30.15 5.89
CA ALA A 274 -18.82 31.59 5.82
C ALA A 274 -17.86 32.45 6.65
N CYS A 275 -17.03 31.87 7.51
CA CYS A 275 -16.09 32.56 8.39
C CYS A 275 -16.73 33.64 9.29
N GLN A 276 -17.94 33.39 9.80
CA GLN A 276 -18.71 34.37 10.60
C GLN A 276 -18.69 34.06 12.11
N ALA A 277 -18.31 32.85 12.50
CA ALA A 277 -18.28 32.45 13.91
C ALA A 277 -17.09 33.11 14.64
N ALA A 278 -17.34 33.55 15.87
CA ALA A 278 -16.30 34.08 16.74
C ALA A 278 -15.39 32.95 17.24
N GLY A 279 -14.09 33.20 17.19
CA GLY A 279 -13.03 32.30 17.64
C GLY A 279 -11.72 33.05 17.60
N ASP A 280 -10.62 32.45 18.04
CA ASP A 280 -9.28 33.03 17.85
C ASP A 280 -8.31 31.86 17.66
N PRO A 281 -8.35 31.15 16.51
CA PRO A 281 -7.63 29.91 16.35
C PRO A 281 -6.17 30.15 15.90
N LEU A 282 -5.28 29.44 16.56
CA LEU A 282 -3.89 29.27 16.19
C LEU A 282 -3.74 27.99 15.35
N LEU A 283 -3.46 28.17 14.06
CA LEU A 283 -3.17 27.09 13.12
C LEU A 283 -1.66 26.90 13.01
N SER A 284 -1.15 25.71 13.31
CA SER A 284 0.26 25.38 13.11
C SER A 284 0.45 24.15 12.24
N LEU A 285 1.55 24.15 11.50
CA LEU A 285 2.02 23.03 10.69
C LEU A 285 3.42 22.65 11.18
N GLY A 286 3.64 21.37 11.43
CA GLY A 286 4.91 20.80 11.85
C GLY A 286 5.30 19.54 11.08
N GLN A 287 6.52 19.07 11.29
CA GLN A 287 7.04 17.81 10.76
C GLN A 287 8.08 17.25 11.74
N GLY A 288 7.99 15.96 12.08
CA GLY A 288 8.98 15.30 12.94
C GLY A 288 9.14 15.94 14.34
N GLY A 289 8.08 16.58 14.86
CA GLY A 289 8.11 17.30 16.13
C GLY A 289 8.57 18.76 16.05
N GLU A 290 9.10 19.21 14.91
CA GLU A 290 9.45 20.62 14.68
C GLU A 290 8.25 21.41 14.13
N THR A 291 8.10 22.66 14.54
CA THR A 291 7.08 23.56 14.00
C THR A 291 7.63 24.30 12.79
N LEU A 292 7.03 24.08 11.63
CA LEU A 292 7.42 24.72 10.37
C LEU A 292 6.80 26.11 10.24
N ARG A 293 5.51 26.24 10.56
CA ARG A 293 4.78 27.49 10.45
C ARG A 293 3.64 27.57 11.44
N VAL A 294 3.33 28.78 11.87
CA VAL A 294 2.18 29.12 12.70
C VAL A 294 1.49 30.32 12.08
N VAL A 295 0.16 30.30 12.03
CA VAL A 295 -0.70 31.38 11.56
C VAL A 295 -1.82 31.57 12.57
N ASP A 296 -2.14 32.83 12.80
CA ASP A 296 -3.20 33.35 13.64
C ASP A 296 -4.01 34.31 12.74
N ASP A 297 -5.33 34.36 12.89
CA ASP A 297 -6.18 35.22 12.06
C ASP A 297 -6.24 36.67 12.53
N ALA A 298 -5.72 37.00 13.72
CA ALA A 298 -5.48 38.34 14.25
C ALA A 298 -6.69 39.29 14.34
N ASP A 299 -7.85 38.89 13.81
CA ASP A 299 -9.11 39.63 13.81
C ASP A 299 -10.17 38.99 14.72
N GLY A 300 -9.85 37.84 15.35
CA GLY A 300 -10.73 37.15 16.28
C GLY A 300 -11.90 36.45 15.60
N THR A 301 -11.68 35.95 14.39
CA THR A 301 -12.61 35.10 13.66
C THR A 301 -12.15 33.63 13.73
N LEU A 302 -12.65 32.74 12.86
CA LEU A 302 -12.22 31.33 12.83
C LEU A 302 -11.37 31.01 11.60
N CYS A 303 -10.80 31.99 10.92
CA CYS A 303 -10.38 31.81 9.52
C CYS A 303 -8.90 32.07 9.21
N PRO A 304 -7.94 31.49 9.96
CA PRO A 304 -6.56 31.45 9.54
C PRO A 304 -6.43 30.57 8.30
N ARG A 305 -5.62 31.05 7.37
CA ARG A 305 -5.21 30.32 6.17
C ARG A 305 -3.70 30.23 6.12
N LEU A 306 -3.22 29.02 5.89
CA LEU A 306 -1.81 28.74 5.69
C LEU A 306 -1.60 28.13 4.30
N THR A 307 -0.72 28.72 3.49
CA THR A 307 -0.30 28.13 2.20
C THR A 307 1.22 27.98 2.18
N LEU A 308 1.70 26.76 1.89
CA LEU A 308 3.12 26.39 1.87
C LEU A 308 3.39 25.36 0.77
N ARG A 309 4.63 25.30 0.29
CA ARG A 309 5.10 24.17 -0.53
C ARG A 309 5.73 23.14 0.37
N LEU A 310 5.27 21.91 0.26
CA LEU A 310 5.70 20.78 1.07
C LEU A 310 6.33 19.71 0.18
N GLU A 311 7.42 19.12 0.68
CA GLU A 311 8.03 17.93 0.11
C GLU A 311 7.23 16.68 0.48
N PRO A 312 7.44 15.54 -0.19
CA PRO A 312 6.79 14.30 0.20
C PRO A 312 7.09 13.95 1.67
N GLY A 313 6.07 13.59 2.43
CA GLY A 313 6.21 13.27 3.85
C GLY A 313 4.93 13.45 4.65
N ALA A 314 5.00 13.11 5.93
CA ALA A 314 3.92 13.31 6.90
C ALA A 314 4.14 14.61 7.66
N TYR A 315 3.08 15.41 7.78
CA TYR A 315 3.05 16.69 8.46
C TYR A 315 1.96 16.71 9.53
N ASP A 316 2.21 17.42 10.61
CA ASP A 316 1.27 17.62 11.71
C ASP A 316 0.56 18.97 11.52
N VAL A 317 -0.74 18.96 11.26
CA VAL A 317 -1.60 20.14 11.31
C VAL A 317 -2.20 20.22 12.71
N ARG A 318 -1.96 21.30 13.45
CA ARG A 318 -2.51 21.49 14.79
C ARG A 318 -3.33 22.76 14.87
N VAL A 319 -4.45 22.67 15.57
CA VAL A 319 -5.38 23.77 15.82
C VAL A 319 -5.60 23.91 17.32
N SER A 320 -5.43 25.10 17.85
CA SER A 320 -5.73 25.44 19.24
C SER A 320 -6.29 26.86 19.32
N GLY A 321 -6.92 27.24 20.44
CA GLY A 321 -7.23 28.65 20.66
C GLY A 321 -5.98 29.44 21.02
N TYR A 322 -5.87 30.66 20.48
CA TYR A 322 -4.86 31.63 20.85
C TYR A 322 -4.91 31.88 22.36
N GLY A 323 -3.75 31.92 23.01
CA GLY A 323 -3.65 32.03 24.47
C GLY A 323 -4.28 30.86 25.24
N GLY A 324 -4.67 29.76 24.58
CA GLY A 324 -5.36 28.63 25.18
C GLY A 324 -6.87 28.78 25.30
N GLY A 325 -7.49 29.72 24.56
CA GLY A 325 -8.94 29.89 24.54
C GLY A 325 -9.71 28.67 23.99
N ALA A 326 -11.00 28.58 24.30
CA ALA A 326 -11.89 27.59 23.70
C ALA A 326 -12.21 27.94 22.24
N LEU A 327 -12.42 26.93 21.39
CA LEU A 327 -12.88 27.10 20.01
C LEU A 327 -14.19 26.35 19.81
N PRO A 328 -15.19 26.97 19.16
CA PRO A 328 -16.42 26.26 18.78
C PRO A 328 -16.13 25.15 17.77
N GLU A 329 -17.12 24.30 17.52
CA GLU A 329 -17.07 23.32 16.43
C GLU A 329 -16.78 24.02 15.08
N HIS A 330 -15.83 23.48 14.33
CA HIS A 330 -15.29 24.11 13.11
C HIS A 330 -14.83 23.07 12.09
N ILE A 331 -14.46 23.52 10.89
CA ILE A 331 -13.91 22.68 9.84
C ILE A 331 -12.43 23.01 9.65
N VAL A 332 -11.60 21.97 9.53
CA VAL A 332 -10.23 22.07 8.99
C VAL A 332 -10.26 21.50 7.58
N ALA A 333 -9.98 22.35 6.59
CA ALA A 333 -9.95 22.00 5.18
C ALA A 333 -8.52 22.06 4.63
N VAL A 334 -8.15 21.06 3.83
CA VAL A 334 -6.84 20.98 3.17
C VAL A 334 -7.02 20.86 1.66
N ASP A 335 -6.48 21.82 0.92
CA ASP A 335 -6.34 21.74 -0.53
C ASP A 335 -4.90 21.41 -0.89
N LEU A 336 -4.73 20.43 -1.77
CA LEU A 336 -3.43 19.92 -2.19
C LEU A 336 -3.32 20.05 -3.71
N VAL A 337 -2.42 20.93 -4.17
CA VAL A 337 -2.14 21.12 -5.60
C VAL A 337 -0.74 20.58 -5.87
N PRO A 338 -0.61 19.41 -6.53
CA PRO A 338 0.69 18.91 -6.95
C PRO A 338 1.45 19.98 -7.73
N VAL A 339 2.72 20.22 -7.37
CA VAL A 339 3.57 21.05 -8.21
C VAL A 339 3.99 20.18 -9.38
N GLU A 340 3.38 20.36 -10.55
CA GLU A 340 3.60 19.52 -11.73
C GLU A 340 5.10 19.27 -12.03
N GLY A 341 5.47 17.98 -12.14
CA GLY A 341 6.34 17.51 -13.22
C GLY A 341 7.85 17.76 -13.14
N PHE A 342 8.47 17.75 -11.95
CA PHE A 342 9.93 17.76 -11.85
C PHE A 342 10.47 16.41 -11.38
N VAL A 343 10.86 15.57 -12.35
CA VAL A 343 11.87 14.52 -12.15
C VAL A 343 13.21 15.20 -12.49
N GLU A 344 13.80 15.94 -11.54
CA GLU A 344 15.09 16.60 -11.77
C GLU A 344 16.20 15.91 -10.99
N GLY A 345 17.07 15.23 -11.73
CA GLY A 345 18.34 14.66 -11.28
C GLY A 345 19.23 14.43 -12.50
N PRO A 346 20.56 14.26 -12.33
CA PRO A 346 21.46 14.06 -13.46
C PRO A 346 21.12 12.79 -14.26
N THR A 347 20.64 11.75 -13.56
CA THR A 347 20.18 10.48 -14.11
C THR A 347 19.18 9.79 -13.18
N HIS A 348 18.37 8.89 -13.74
CA HIS A 348 17.35 8.11 -13.06
C HIS A 348 17.46 6.62 -13.40
N ALA A 349 17.05 5.79 -12.46
CA ALA A 349 16.76 4.37 -12.67
C ALA A 349 15.28 4.19 -13.00
N LEU A 350 14.99 3.39 -14.02
CA LEU A 350 13.62 2.99 -14.37
C LEU A 350 13.43 1.52 -14.02
N THR A 351 12.55 1.25 -13.05
CA THR A 351 12.21 -0.10 -12.60
C THR A 351 10.72 -0.35 -12.72
N THR A 352 10.31 -1.62 -12.69
CA THR A 352 8.89 -2.01 -12.64
C THR A 352 8.63 -2.85 -11.40
N VAL A 353 7.37 -2.94 -11.01
CA VAL A 353 6.94 -3.79 -9.88
C VAL A 353 7.31 -5.26 -10.10
N TRP A 354 7.34 -5.72 -11.36
CA TRP A 354 7.67 -7.10 -11.72
C TRP A 354 9.16 -7.46 -11.56
N THR A 355 10.08 -6.52 -11.82
CA THR A 355 11.52 -6.83 -11.92
C THR A 355 12.31 -6.63 -10.63
N GLY A 356 11.72 -5.96 -9.62
CA GLY A 356 12.37 -5.64 -8.35
C GLY A 356 13.45 -4.54 -8.45
N GLU A 357 13.97 -4.09 -7.31
CA GLU A 357 14.85 -2.90 -7.22
C GLU A 357 16.28 -3.11 -7.78
N GLY A 358 16.66 -4.34 -8.15
CA GLY A 358 18.00 -4.67 -8.68
C GLY A 358 18.09 -4.71 -10.21
N ARG A 359 16.96 -4.69 -10.94
CA ARG A 359 16.95 -4.71 -12.40
C ARG A 359 16.23 -3.49 -12.97
N CYS A 360 16.99 -2.72 -13.74
CA CYS A 360 16.54 -1.48 -14.36
C CYS A 360 16.42 -1.67 -15.86
N LEU A 361 15.48 -0.94 -16.45
CA LEU A 361 15.49 -0.68 -17.88
C LEU A 361 16.84 -0.06 -18.25
N GLY A 362 17.50 -0.66 -19.22
CA GLY A 362 18.67 -0.08 -19.87
C GLY A 362 18.64 -0.40 -21.35
N VAL A 363 19.75 -0.13 -22.03
CA VAL A 363 19.86 -0.37 -23.48
C VAL A 363 21.13 -1.14 -23.80
N ASP A 364 21.00 -2.18 -24.62
CA ASP A 364 22.15 -2.88 -25.20
C ASP A 364 22.19 -2.62 -26.71
N GLY A 365 23.20 -1.86 -27.13
CA GLY A 365 23.26 -1.25 -28.46
C GLY A 365 22.11 -0.26 -28.68
N THR A 366 21.03 -0.72 -29.31
CA THR A 366 19.80 0.06 -29.53
C THR A 366 18.57 -0.58 -28.92
N THR A 367 18.69 -1.77 -28.33
CA THR A 367 17.56 -2.56 -27.85
C THR A 367 17.34 -2.30 -26.36
N PRO A 368 16.15 -1.82 -25.95
CA PRO A 368 15.80 -1.68 -24.55
C PRO A 368 15.60 -3.06 -23.92
N GLN A 369 16.22 -3.28 -22.76
CA GLN A 369 16.06 -4.51 -21.99
C GLN A 369 16.42 -4.26 -20.53
N PHE A 370 16.02 -5.17 -19.65
CA PHE A 370 16.42 -5.09 -18.25
C PHE A 370 17.89 -5.46 -18.07
N MET A 371 18.55 -4.83 -17.12
CA MET A 371 19.93 -5.14 -16.72
C MET A 371 20.19 -4.65 -15.30
N ASP A 372 21.39 -4.90 -14.78
CA ASP A 372 21.79 -4.42 -13.45
C ASP A 372 21.73 -2.88 -13.39
N CYS A 373 21.02 -2.37 -12.38
CA CYS A 373 20.83 -0.94 -12.17
C CYS A 373 22.13 -0.15 -11.98
N GLY A 374 23.25 -0.79 -11.60
CA GLY A 374 24.56 -0.18 -11.48
C GLY A 374 25.25 0.12 -12.82
N GLN A 375 24.74 -0.38 -13.95
CA GLN A 375 25.37 -0.15 -15.27
C GLN A 375 25.03 1.23 -15.84
N ALA A 376 25.99 1.93 -16.46
CA ALA A 376 25.77 3.28 -17.02
C ALA A 376 24.68 3.31 -18.10
N ARG A 377 24.61 2.29 -18.96
CA ARG A 377 23.51 2.06 -19.92
C ARG A 377 22.13 1.78 -19.31
N ALA A 378 22.01 1.67 -17.99
CA ALA A 378 20.74 1.63 -17.24
C ALA A 378 20.39 2.95 -16.53
N ALA A 379 21.22 3.98 -16.69
CA ALA A 379 20.93 5.33 -16.22
C ALA A 379 20.21 6.11 -17.33
N TRP A 380 19.08 6.72 -16.98
CA TRP A 380 18.25 7.49 -17.90
C TRP A 380 18.18 8.95 -17.52
N GLN A 381 18.28 9.83 -18.50
CA GLN A 381 17.89 11.22 -18.37
C GLN A 381 16.43 11.33 -18.80
N VAL A 382 15.58 11.81 -17.90
CA VAL A 382 14.15 12.02 -18.14
C VAL A 382 13.93 13.52 -18.21
N ARG A 383 13.79 14.06 -19.43
CA ARG A 383 13.76 15.51 -19.66
C ARG A 383 12.40 15.95 -20.15
N ARG A 384 11.85 16.99 -19.52
CA ARG A 384 10.58 17.58 -19.95
C ARG A 384 10.77 18.29 -21.30
N ASP A 385 9.85 18.05 -22.23
CA ASP A 385 9.74 18.70 -23.54
C ASP A 385 8.27 19.03 -23.81
N GLY A 386 7.87 20.27 -23.49
CA GLY A 386 6.46 20.67 -23.49
C GLY A 386 5.66 19.95 -22.40
N GLU A 387 4.52 19.36 -22.78
CA GLU A 387 3.67 18.53 -21.90
C GLU A 387 4.17 17.07 -21.77
N PHE A 388 5.23 16.71 -22.49
CA PHE A 388 5.77 15.36 -22.54
C PHE A 388 7.17 15.29 -21.96
N TYR A 389 7.72 14.08 -21.94
CA TYR A 389 9.06 13.75 -21.52
C TYR A 389 9.80 13.00 -22.62
N ARG A 390 11.11 13.23 -22.71
CA ARG A 390 12.05 12.43 -23.50
C ARG A 390 12.91 11.60 -22.57
N LEU A 391 13.07 10.33 -22.92
CA LEU A 391 13.91 9.39 -22.18
C LEU A 391 15.16 9.11 -23.01
N SER A 392 16.33 9.54 -22.54
CA SER A 392 17.63 9.26 -23.16
C SER A 392 18.54 8.50 -22.19
N THR A 393 19.36 7.56 -22.66
CA THR A 393 20.33 6.90 -21.76
C THR A 393 21.53 7.81 -21.51
N ALA A 394 22.08 7.77 -20.31
CA ALA A 394 23.26 8.56 -19.94
C ALA A 394 24.49 8.17 -20.79
N GLU A 395 24.64 6.87 -21.12
CA GLU A 395 25.73 6.35 -21.94
C GLU A 395 25.55 6.64 -23.43
N GLY A 396 24.31 6.70 -23.93
CA GLY A 396 23.99 7.07 -25.32
C GLY A 396 24.06 8.58 -25.58
N GLY A 397 24.20 9.37 -24.52
CA GLY A 397 24.16 10.83 -24.54
C GLY A 397 22.76 11.40 -24.78
N GLU A 398 22.63 12.70 -24.54
CA GLU A 398 21.38 13.46 -24.71
C GLU A 398 20.79 13.43 -26.13
N GLY A 399 21.54 12.94 -27.11
CA GLY A 399 21.15 12.90 -28.52
C GLY A 399 20.35 11.67 -28.92
N ARG A 400 20.19 10.64 -28.06
CA ARG A 400 19.43 9.44 -28.40
C ARG A 400 18.26 9.21 -27.44
N CYS A 401 17.06 9.09 -28.00
CA CYS A 401 15.80 8.98 -27.31
C CYS A 401 15.19 7.59 -27.50
N LEU A 402 14.50 7.10 -26.47
CA LEU A 402 13.63 5.94 -26.57
C LEU A 402 12.49 6.27 -27.54
N ASP A 403 12.19 5.36 -28.45
CA ASP A 403 11.21 5.56 -29.51
C ASP A 403 10.48 4.25 -29.81
N VAL A 404 9.28 4.37 -30.35
CA VAL A 404 8.48 3.22 -30.82
C VAL A 404 8.86 2.91 -32.26
N ILE A 405 9.19 1.65 -32.54
CA ILE A 405 9.53 1.21 -33.89
C ILE A 405 8.27 1.18 -34.75
N ASN A 406 8.26 1.94 -35.85
CA ASN A 406 7.20 1.88 -36.86
C ASN A 406 7.40 0.70 -37.81
N ASP A 407 7.14 -0.52 -37.33
CA ASP A 407 7.29 -1.79 -38.05
C ASP A 407 5.96 -2.44 -38.46
N GLY A 408 4.83 -1.74 -38.23
CA GLY A 408 3.49 -2.23 -38.49
C GLY A 408 2.84 -3.00 -37.33
N ARG A 409 3.63 -3.46 -36.34
CA ARG A 409 3.11 -3.91 -35.04
C ARG A 409 3.12 -2.78 -34.02
N ASN A 410 4.12 -1.91 -34.10
CA ASN A 410 4.25 -0.67 -33.33
C ASN A 410 4.22 -0.88 -31.81
N ASP A 411 4.67 -2.06 -31.37
CA ASP A 411 4.76 -2.48 -29.98
C ASP A 411 6.20 -2.56 -29.48
N ARG A 412 7.20 -2.53 -30.36
CA ARG A 412 8.61 -2.62 -30.01
C ARG A 412 9.25 -1.26 -29.85
N LEU A 413 10.28 -1.19 -29.01
CA LEU A 413 11.03 0.04 -28.75
C LEU A 413 12.50 -0.08 -29.18
N HIS A 414 13.10 1.06 -29.50
CA HIS A 414 14.52 1.20 -29.77
C HIS A 414 15.07 2.53 -29.26
N LEU A 415 16.39 2.64 -29.14
CA LEU A 415 17.08 3.91 -28.87
C LEU A 415 17.62 4.47 -30.19
N VAL A 416 17.14 5.64 -30.61
CA VAL A 416 17.48 6.31 -31.88
C VAL A 416 17.70 7.80 -31.68
N ASP A 417 18.18 8.50 -32.69
CA ASP A 417 18.42 9.95 -32.60
C ASP A 417 17.15 10.71 -32.19
N CYS A 418 17.30 11.61 -31.22
CA CYS A 418 16.22 12.47 -30.76
C CYS A 418 15.76 13.39 -31.91
N GLY A 419 14.45 13.43 -32.15
CA GLY A 419 13.84 14.25 -33.19
C GLY A 419 12.38 14.59 -32.87
N PRO A 420 11.65 15.21 -33.80
CA PRO A 420 10.24 15.57 -33.63
C PRO A 420 9.31 14.38 -33.94
N TYR A 421 9.64 13.19 -33.42
CA TYR A 421 8.87 11.97 -33.66
C TYR A 421 7.95 11.70 -32.48
N THR A 422 6.64 11.61 -32.71
CA THR A 422 5.61 11.43 -31.67
C THR A 422 5.80 10.13 -30.85
N GLY A 423 6.53 9.14 -31.38
CA GLY A 423 6.94 7.94 -30.63
C GLY A 423 8.01 8.19 -29.56
N GLN A 424 8.67 9.36 -29.57
CA GLN A 424 9.70 9.76 -28.59
C GLN A 424 9.18 10.64 -27.46
N PHE A 425 7.93 11.10 -27.54
CA PHE A 425 7.30 11.96 -26.55
C PHE A 425 6.46 11.11 -25.62
N PHE A 426 6.97 10.90 -24.40
CA PHE A 426 6.32 10.10 -23.39
C PHE A 426 5.51 10.96 -22.43
N ARG A 427 4.24 10.62 -22.22
CA ARG A 427 3.44 11.14 -21.13
C ARG A 427 3.64 10.23 -19.92
N LEU A 428 4.08 10.81 -18.81
CA LEU A 428 4.22 10.15 -17.52
C LEU A 428 2.98 10.49 -16.70
N THR A 429 2.04 9.56 -16.62
CA THR A 429 0.82 9.73 -15.83
C THR A 429 1.05 9.12 -14.45
N PRO A 430 1.03 9.90 -13.36
CA PRO A 430 1.15 9.35 -12.01
C PRO A 430 0.02 8.34 -11.73
N THR A 431 0.39 7.21 -11.14
CA THR A 431 -0.57 6.15 -10.74
C THR A 431 -0.67 5.98 -9.22
N GLY A 432 0.02 6.85 -8.46
CA GLY A 432 0.15 6.76 -7.00
C GLY A 432 1.44 6.03 -6.57
N ASN A 433 1.81 6.17 -5.29
CA ASN A 433 2.95 5.48 -4.66
C ASN A 433 4.31 5.60 -5.40
N GLY A 434 4.55 6.73 -6.09
CA GLY A 434 5.79 6.97 -6.82
C GLY A 434 5.93 6.21 -8.16
N PHE A 435 4.86 5.56 -8.64
CA PHE A 435 4.82 4.90 -9.94
C PHE A 435 4.12 5.75 -11.00
N PHE A 436 4.57 5.57 -12.24
CA PHE A 436 4.07 6.22 -13.43
C PHE A 436 3.66 5.19 -14.47
N ARG A 437 2.60 5.52 -15.19
CA ARG A 437 2.25 4.88 -16.45
C ARG A 437 2.84 5.71 -17.58
N LEU A 438 3.63 5.06 -18.44
CA LEU A 438 4.28 5.71 -19.57
C LEU A 438 3.52 5.37 -20.84
N THR A 439 3.04 6.41 -21.53
CA THR A 439 2.36 6.30 -22.83
C THR A 439 3.09 7.20 -23.82
N THR A 440 3.00 6.93 -25.12
CA THR A 440 3.59 7.81 -26.14
C THR A 440 2.52 8.67 -26.79
N ASP A 441 2.89 9.85 -27.25
CA ASP A 441 1.99 10.71 -28.04
C ASP A 441 1.49 9.98 -29.30
N TRP A 442 2.32 9.13 -29.91
CA TRP A 442 1.94 8.40 -31.12
C TRP A 442 0.91 7.28 -30.88
N GLN A 443 1.17 6.40 -29.91
CA GLN A 443 0.28 5.26 -29.66
C GLN A 443 -0.92 5.63 -28.78
N GLY A 444 -0.89 6.82 -28.16
CA GLY A 444 -1.99 7.37 -27.39
C GLY A 444 -2.10 6.81 -25.97
N PRO A 445 -3.13 7.25 -25.22
CA PRO A 445 -3.26 6.98 -23.79
C PRO A 445 -3.60 5.53 -23.43
N ASP A 446 -4.03 4.73 -24.40
CA ASP A 446 -4.48 3.34 -24.20
C ASP A 446 -3.35 2.32 -24.44
N ARG A 447 -2.15 2.77 -24.83
CA ARG A 447 -0.99 1.91 -25.11
C ARG A 447 0.17 2.26 -24.18
N CYS A 448 0.44 1.36 -23.25
CA CYS A 448 1.34 1.53 -22.13
C CYS A 448 2.67 0.84 -22.35
N LEU A 449 3.76 1.46 -21.91
CA LEU A 449 5.06 0.79 -21.77
C LEU A 449 4.94 -0.33 -20.75
N ASP A 450 5.33 -1.53 -21.14
CA ASP A 450 5.15 -2.77 -20.40
C ASP A 450 6.39 -3.66 -20.50
N THR A 451 6.46 -4.64 -19.61
CA THR A 451 7.44 -5.73 -19.61
C THR A 451 6.80 -7.04 -19.17
N ASN A 452 7.25 -8.13 -19.78
CA ASN A 452 6.96 -9.49 -19.33
C ASN A 452 8.11 -10.13 -18.52
N GLY A 453 9.12 -9.33 -18.14
CA GLY A 453 10.34 -9.78 -17.43
C GLY A 453 11.56 -9.95 -18.33
N ASP A 454 11.36 -10.24 -19.61
CA ASP A 454 12.44 -10.46 -20.59
C ASP A 454 12.52 -9.36 -21.65
N THR A 455 11.39 -8.78 -22.03
CA THR A 455 11.31 -7.80 -23.14
C THR A 455 10.44 -6.61 -22.79
N VAL A 456 10.84 -5.44 -23.29
CA VAL A 456 10.12 -4.17 -23.10
C VAL A 456 9.33 -3.87 -24.37
N HIS A 457 8.04 -3.58 -24.22
CA HIS A 457 7.12 -3.40 -25.34
C HIS A 457 5.99 -2.43 -24.97
N LEU A 458 5.16 -2.04 -25.94
CA LEU A 458 3.88 -1.40 -25.69
C LEU A 458 2.77 -2.46 -25.71
N ALA A 459 1.89 -2.40 -24.71
CA ALA A 459 0.72 -3.24 -24.58
C ALA A 459 -0.52 -2.38 -24.30
N ASP A 460 -1.71 -2.97 -24.35
CA ASP A 460 -2.92 -2.27 -23.94
C ASP A 460 -2.82 -1.94 -22.45
N CYS A 461 -3.14 -0.69 -22.11
CA CYS A 461 -3.09 -0.24 -20.74
C CYS A 461 -4.08 -1.03 -19.86
N GLY A 462 -3.60 -1.55 -18.73
CA GLY A 462 -4.39 -2.37 -17.81
C GLY A 462 -3.76 -2.44 -16.41
N GLY A 463 -4.25 -3.35 -15.57
CA GLY A 463 -3.74 -3.58 -14.22
C GLY A 463 -2.47 -4.42 -14.15
N TYR A 464 -1.64 -4.44 -15.20
CA TYR A 464 -0.47 -5.31 -15.28
C TYR A 464 0.73 -4.69 -14.58
N VAL A 465 1.34 -5.44 -13.67
CA VAL A 465 2.47 -4.98 -12.84
C VAL A 465 3.71 -4.56 -13.64
N GLY A 466 3.86 -5.03 -14.88
CA GLY A 466 4.90 -4.59 -15.82
C GLY A 466 4.69 -3.19 -16.40
N GLN A 467 3.49 -2.60 -16.24
CA GLN A 467 3.13 -1.27 -16.76
C GLN A 467 3.32 -0.12 -15.76
N PHE A 468 3.65 -0.44 -14.51
CA PHE A 468 3.86 0.53 -13.45
C PHE A 468 5.36 0.75 -13.26
N TRP A 469 5.82 1.92 -13.71
CA TRP A 469 7.23 2.27 -13.74
C TRP A 469 7.59 3.21 -12.60
N ARG A 470 8.60 2.85 -11.81
CA ARG A 470 9.21 3.77 -10.85
C ARG A 470 10.35 4.49 -11.53
N ILE A 471 10.41 5.81 -11.34
CA ILE A 471 11.50 6.65 -11.82
C ILE A 471 12.17 7.22 -10.56
N SER A 472 13.30 6.64 -10.19
CA SER A 472 14.04 7.04 -8.99
C SER A 472 15.35 7.72 -9.37
N GLU A 473 15.73 8.76 -8.63
CA GLU A 473 17.05 9.37 -8.77
C GLU A 473 18.16 8.34 -8.58
N ARG A 474 19.26 8.53 -9.31
CA ARG A 474 20.42 7.64 -9.33
C ARG A 474 21.71 8.41 -9.06
#